data_AF-A0A7S3F8D1-F1
#
_entry.id   AF-A0A7S3F8D1-F1
#
_cell.length_a   1.000
_cell.length_b   1.000
_cell.length_c   1.000
_cell.angle_alpha   90.00
_cell.angle_beta   90.00
_cell.angle_gamma   90.00
#
_symmetry.space_group_name_H-M   'P 1'
#
loop_
_entity.id
_entity.type
_entity.pdbx_description
1 polymer ?
#
loop_
_entity_poly.entity_id
_entity_poly.type
_entity_poly.pdbx_seq_one_letter_code
_entity_poly.pdbx_strand_id
1 'polypeptide(L)'
;PNLRSGCGPLRRATLRVLCEFEQPDADSDGGNPTLLEDWLEVLGSPLTPTNARQRTPNVSRTQLRLNSGRLPASLSGAAAALLLGALRQRYSPMWATIGTAYEALLEKRPSVGWGALLTELEAAQDELVSEGVVGEVIAADDEEAEKGGAGEIGEGRIELIGDT
;
A
#
# COMPACT_ATOMS: atom_id res chain seq x y z
N PRO A 1 -10.96 5.75 -8.14
CA PRO A 1 -10.18 4.65 -8.77
C PRO A 1 -8.82 5.11 -9.32
N ASN A 2 -8.76 6.18 -10.14
CA ASN A 2 -7.53 6.61 -10.81
C ASN A 2 -6.40 7.04 -9.86
N LEU A 3 -6.71 7.60 -8.69
CA LEU A 3 -5.72 7.91 -7.64
C LEU A 3 -5.00 6.68 -7.08
N ARG A 4 -5.57 5.48 -7.21
CA ARG A 4 -4.96 4.22 -6.74
C ARG A 4 -4.10 3.54 -7.81
N SER A 5 -4.18 3.97 -9.07
CA SER A 5 -3.48 3.35 -10.19
C SER A 5 -1.96 3.32 -9.97
N GLY A 6 -1.28 2.23 -10.32
CA GLY A 6 0.19 2.18 -10.36
C GLY A 6 0.84 3.17 -11.35
N CYS A 7 0.06 3.72 -12.29
CA CYS A 7 0.52 4.71 -13.25
C CYS A 7 0.66 6.10 -12.61
N GLY A 8 1.89 6.48 -12.27
CA GLY A 8 2.22 7.79 -11.68
C GLY A 8 1.68 8.99 -12.47
N PRO A 9 1.84 9.06 -13.81
CA PRO A 9 1.26 10.12 -14.64
C PRO A 9 -0.27 10.22 -14.53
N LEU A 10 -0.99 9.09 -14.53
CA LEU A 10 -2.45 9.07 -14.40
C LEU A 10 -2.90 9.60 -13.04
N ARG A 11 -2.21 9.21 -11.96
CA ARG A 11 -2.50 9.73 -10.62
C ARG A 11 -2.29 11.23 -10.53
N ARG A 12 -1.18 11.73 -11.07
CA ARG A 12 -0.90 13.18 -11.09
C ARG A 12 -1.97 13.93 -11.88
N ALA A 13 -2.33 13.44 -13.08
CA ALA A 13 -3.36 14.07 -13.89
C ALA A 13 -4.71 14.11 -13.15
N THR A 14 -5.09 13.00 -12.53
CA THR A 14 -6.30 12.91 -11.71
C THR A 14 -6.24 13.91 -10.55
N LEU A 15 -5.13 13.98 -9.84
CA LEU A 15 -4.98 14.88 -8.70
C LEU A 15 -5.04 16.36 -9.12
N ARG A 16 -4.51 16.71 -10.30
CA ARG A 16 -4.66 18.07 -10.85
C ARG A 16 -6.11 18.43 -11.08
N VAL A 17 -6.89 17.51 -11.67
CA VAL A 17 -8.34 17.71 -11.84
C VAL A 17 -9.00 17.91 -10.47
N LEU A 18 -8.68 17.09 -9.47
CA LEU A 18 -9.29 17.24 -8.14
C LEU A 18 -8.91 18.56 -7.47
N CYS A 19 -7.68 19.05 -7.61
CA CYS A 19 -7.28 20.36 -7.09
C CYS A 19 -8.06 21.53 -7.71
N GLU A 20 -8.44 21.42 -8.99
CA GLU A 20 -9.15 22.46 -9.74
C GLU A 20 -10.68 22.41 -9.54
N PHE A 21 -11.25 21.22 -9.29
CA PHE A 21 -12.71 20.99 -9.27
C PHE A 21 -13.29 20.60 -7.91
N GLU A 22 -12.50 20.02 -7.00
CA GLU A 22 -12.94 19.54 -5.68
C GLU A 22 -12.08 20.17 -4.57
N GLN A 23 -12.18 21.49 -4.39
CA GLN A 23 -11.72 22.11 -3.15
C GLN A 23 -12.90 22.10 -2.17
N PRO A 24 -12.92 21.22 -1.14
CA PRO A 24 -13.93 21.32 -0.10
C PRO A 24 -13.83 22.71 0.54
N ASP A 25 -14.99 23.30 0.87
CA ASP A 25 -15.09 24.63 1.47
C ASP A 25 -14.00 24.80 2.54
N ALA A 26 -13.05 25.67 2.23
CA ALA A 26 -11.95 25.99 3.11
C ALA A 26 -12.56 26.65 4.35
N ASP A 27 -12.69 25.89 5.44
CA ASP A 27 -12.84 26.50 6.75
C ASP A 27 -11.66 27.47 6.90
N SER A 28 -12.04 28.72 7.08
CA SER A 28 -11.29 29.94 6.88
C SER A 28 -10.19 30.13 7.93
N ASP A 29 -9.13 29.34 7.86
CA ASP A 29 -7.92 29.59 8.64
C ASP A 29 -6.67 29.50 7.76
N GLY A 30 -6.37 30.64 7.13
CA GLY A 30 -5.03 31.07 6.71
C GLY A 30 -4.08 30.02 6.12
N GLY A 31 -4.05 29.92 4.80
CA GLY A 31 -2.81 29.69 4.03
C GLY A 31 -2.13 28.32 4.11
N ASN A 32 -2.74 27.29 4.72
CA ASN A 32 -2.17 25.94 4.64
C ASN A 32 -2.55 25.28 3.31
N PRO A 33 -1.57 24.69 2.57
CA PRO A 33 -1.88 23.95 1.35
C PRO A 33 -2.86 22.82 1.66
N THR A 34 -3.80 22.58 0.74
CA THR A 34 -4.78 21.51 0.89
C THR A 34 -4.06 20.15 0.85
N LEU A 35 -4.72 19.08 1.35
CA LEU A 35 -4.20 17.72 1.22
C LEU A 35 -3.79 17.44 -0.24
N LEU A 36 -4.62 17.84 -1.20
CA LEU A 36 -4.43 17.53 -2.61
C LEU A 36 -3.20 18.25 -3.19
N GLU A 37 -2.95 19.49 -2.79
CA GLU A 37 -1.77 20.27 -3.21
C GLU A 37 -0.47 19.66 -2.68
N ASP A 38 -0.42 19.28 -1.39
CA ASP A 38 0.74 18.58 -0.82
C ASP A 38 1.08 17.32 -1.63
N TRP A 39 0.05 16.58 -2.04
CA TRP A 39 0.20 15.35 -2.82
C TRP A 39 0.55 15.60 -4.29
N LEU A 40 0.19 16.76 -4.87
CA LEU A 40 0.66 17.15 -6.20
C LEU A 40 2.17 17.32 -6.22
N GLU A 41 2.75 17.88 -5.16
CA GLU A 41 4.19 18.00 -5.00
C GLU A 41 4.86 16.63 -4.80
N VAL A 42 4.25 15.75 -3.99
CA VAL A 42 4.73 14.37 -3.78
C VAL A 42 4.78 13.61 -5.11
N LEU A 43 3.69 13.69 -5.88
CA LEU A 43 3.58 13.08 -7.21
C LEU A 43 4.28 13.90 -8.29
N GLY A 44 4.96 15.00 -7.95
CA GLY A 44 5.79 15.85 -8.81
C GLY A 44 6.94 15.08 -9.49
N SER A 45 7.79 15.74 -10.29
CA SER A 45 8.87 15.19 -11.16
C SER A 45 9.45 13.83 -10.75
N PRO A 46 9.92 12.97 -11.69
CA PRO A 46 10.34 11.59 -11.42
C PRO A 46 11.10 11.44 -10.09
N LEU A 47 10.71 10.46 -9.28
CA LEU A 47 11.27 10.25 -7.94
C LEU A 47 12.75 9.90 -8.03
N THR A 48 13.56 10.73 -7.40
CA THR A 48 14.98 10.51 -7.16
C THR A 48 15.21 10.44 -5.65
N PRO A 49 16.28 9.80 -5.17
CA PRO A 49 16.57 9.76 -3.72
C PRO A 49 16.61 11.15 -3.08
N THR A 50 17.13 12.15 -3.80
CA THR A 50 17.22 13.54 -3.34
C THR A 50 15.85 14.19 -3.19
N ASN A 51 14.98 14.06 -4.20
CA ASN A 51 13.66 14.71 -4.15
C ASN A 51 12.67 13.95 -3.26
N ALA A 52 12.87 12.65 -3.03
CA ALA A 52 12.06 11.87 -2.11
C ALA A 52 12.16 12.43 -0.69
N ARG A 53 13.38 12.70 -0.21
CA ARG A 53 13.61 13.32 1.11
C ARG A 53 12.94 14.69 1.25
N GLN A 54 12.93 15.47 0.17
CA GLN A 54 12.27 16.78 0.14
C GLN A 54 10.75 16.68 0.17
N ARG A 55 10.18 15.55 -0.30
CA ARG A 55 8.73 15.31 -0.39
C ARG A 55 8.16 14.52 0.79
N THR A 56 8.99 13.78 1.52
CA THR A 56 8.59 13.06 2.75
C THR A 56 7.80 13.94 3.72
N PRO A 57 8.16 15.21 3.98
CA PRO A 57 7.39 16.08 4.86
C PRO A 57 5.92 16.25 4.44
N ASN A 58 5.63 16.30 3.13
CA ASN A 58 4.27 16.45 2.63
C ASN A 58 3.42 15.20 2.92
N VAL A 59 4.03 14.00 2.88
CA VAL A 59 3.37 12.77 3.33
C VAL A 59 3.14 12.81 4.84
N SER A 60 4.14 13.24 5.63
CA SER A 60 4.01 13.39 7.09
C SER A 60 2.92 14.41 7.48
N ARG A 61 2.67 15.46 6.69
CA ARG A 61 1.53 16.37 6.93
C ARG A 61 0.19 15.66 6.82
N THR A 62 0.06 14.63 5.98
CA THR A 62 -1.16 13.79 5.93
C THR A 62 -1.39 13.08 7.25
N GLN A 63 -0.34 12.44 7.79
CA GLN A 63 -0.37 11.80 9.11
C GLN A 63 -0.73 12.82 10.22
N LEU A 64 -0.11 14.01 10.19
CA LEU A 64 -0.39 15.07 11.16
C LEU A 64 -1.84 15.54 11.10
N ARG A 65 -2.41 15.73 9.90
CA ARG A 65 -3.82 16.13 9.72
C ARG A 65 -4.78 15.05 10.24
N LEU A 66 -4.47 13.77 10.03
CA LEU A 66 -5.22 12.65 10.60
C LEU A 66 -5.20 12.68 12.13
N ASN A 67 -4.00 12.74 12.72
CA ASN A 67 -3.82 12.69 14.17
C ASN A 67 -4.41 13.90 14.90
N SER A 68 -4.38 15.08 14.27
CA SER A 68 -4.97 16.31 14.81
C SER A 68 -6.46 16.45 14.53
N GLY A 69 -7.09 15.50 13.82
CA GLY A 69 -8.49 15.60 13.41
C GLY A 69 -8.78 16.68 12.37
N ARG A 70 -7.73 17.31 11.81
CA ARG A 70 -7.82 18.38 10.81
C ARG A 70 -8.02 17.89 9.39
N LEU A 71 -8.05 16.56 9.16
CA LEU A 71 -8.42 16.00 7.87
C LEU A 71 -9.95 15.92 7.74
N PRO A 72 -10.58 16.66 6.79
CA PRO A 72 -12.00 16.55 6.52
C PRO A 72 -12.42 15.12 6.19
N ALA A 73 -13.59 14.71 6.68
CA ALA A 73 -14.10 13.36 6.41
C ALA A 73 -14.29 13.11 4.90
N SER A 74 -14.71 14.13 4.14
CA SER A 74 -14.83 14.11 2.68
C SER A 74 -13.52 13.77 1.96
N LEU A 75 -12.37 14.15 2.52
CA LEU A 75 -11.05 13.89 1.94
C LEU A 75 -10.42 12.58 2.41
N SER A 76 -11.03 11.85 3.35
CA SER A 76 -10.45 10.62 3.90
C SER A 76 -10.31 9.53 2.82
N GLY A 77 -11.28 9.43 1.90
CA GLY A 77 -11.19 8.50 0.77
C GLY A 77 -10.07 8.86 -0.22
N ALA A 78 -9.88 10.15 -0.49
CA ALA A 78 -8.78 10.62 -1.33
C ALA A 78 -7.42 10.34 -0.67
N ALA A 79 -7.30 10.60 0.64
CA ALA A 79 -6.09 10.28 1.41
C ALA A 79 -5.74 8.78 1.35
N ALA A 80 -6.73 7.90 1.56
CA ALA A 80 -6.56 6.46 1.44
C ALA A 80 -6.03 6.07 0.06
N ALA A 81 -6.67 6.58 -1.00
CA ALA A 81 -6.31 6.28 -2.37
C ALA A 81 -4.91 6.76 -2.74
N LEU A 82 -4.51 7.95 -2.27
CA LEU A 82 -3.19 8.53 -2.50
C LEU A 82 -2.09 7.72 -1.81
N LEU A 83 -2.29 7.35 -0.55
CA LEU A 83 -1.34 6.53 0.22
C LEU A 83 -1.15 5.15 -0.41
N LEU A 84 -2.24 4.44 -0.72
CA LEU A 84 -2.18 3.13 -1.38
C LEU A 84 -1.55 3.21 -2.77
N GLY A 85 -1.94 4.20 -3.58
CA GLY A 85 -1.31 4.44 -4.86
C GLY A 85 0.19 4.67 -4.71
N ALA A 86 0.62 5.47 -3.73
CA ALA A 86 2.04 5.72 -3.49
C ALA A 86 2.83 4.44 -3.14
N LEU A 87 2.24 3.50 -2.40
CA LEU A 87 2.85 2.19 -2.12
C LEU A 87 3.06 1.34 -3.37
N ARG A 88 2.23 1.51 -4.41
CA ARG A 88 2.41 0.78 -5.69
C ARG A 88 3.62 1.26 -6.51
N GLN A 89 4.32 2.33 -6.12
CA GLN A 89 5.53 2.76 -6.82
C GLN A 89 6.74 1.94 -6.38
N ARG A 90 7.46 1.36 -7.38
CA ARG A 90 8.65 0.52 -7.20
C ARG A 90 9.84 1.18 -6.50
N TYR A 91 9.79 2.47 -6.17
CA TYR A 91 10.88 3.21 -5.54
C TYR A 91 10.43 3.80 -4.20
N SER A 92 11.09 3.33 -3.13
CA SER A 92 10.55 3.24 -1.77
C SER A 92 11.18 4.12 -0.66
N PRO A 93 11.97 5.19 -0.90
CA PRO A 93 12.48 5.98 0.22
C PRO A 93 11.39 6.61 1.11
N MET A 94 10.12 6.63 0.65
CA MET A 94 8.98 7.16 1.39
C MET A 94 8.02 6.08 1.93
N TRP A 95 8.23 4.78 1.65
CA TRP A 95 7.26 3.74 2.04
C TRP A 95 7.04 3.68 3.55
N ALA A 96 8.09 3.82 4.35
CA ALA A 96 7.96 3.86 5.80
C ALA A 96 7.02 5.00 6.24
N THR A 97 7.20 6.21 5.71
CA THR A 97 6.35 7.36 6.02
C THR A 97 4.93 7.22 5.49
N ILE A 98 4.76 6.60 4.31
CA ILE A 98 3.45 6.29 3.74
C ILE A 98 2.73 5.27 4.63
N GLY A 99 3.44 4.24 5.10
CA GLY A 99 2.94 3.22 6.02
C GLY A 99 2.46 3.84 7.33
N THR A 100 3.28 4.67 7.99
CA THR A 100 2.89 5.34 9.24
C THR A 100 1.72 6.31 9.05
N ALA A 101 1.61 6.97 7.89
CA ALA A 101 0.46 7.79 7.55
C ALA A 101 -0.81 6.94 7.32
N TYR A 102 -0.67 5.74 6.74
CA TYR A 102 -1.79 4.82 6.53
C TYR A 102 -2.24 4.17 7.84
N GLU A 103 -1.33 3.83 8.75
CA GLU A 103 -1.67 3.39 10.11
C GLU A 103 -2.52 4.43 10.84
N ALA A 104 -2.14 5.70 10.77
CA ALA A 104 -2.94 6.78 11.33
C ALA A 104 -4.34 6.87 10.68
N LEU A 105 -4.46 6.57 9.38
CA LEU A 105 -5.76 6.51 8.71
C LEU A 105 -6.61 5.35 9.24
N LEU A 106 -6.03 4.17 9.42
CA LEU A 106 -6.72 3.00 9.98
C LEU A 106 -7.21 3.27 11.41
N GLU A 107 -6.42 3.97 12.22
CA GLU A 107 -6.78 4.32 13.59
C GLU A 107 -7.88 5.39 13.66
N LYS A 108 -7.74 6.47 12.87
CA LYS A 108 -8.63 7.65 12.97
C LYS A 108 -9.86 7.58 12.08
N ARG A 109 -9.82 6.81 11.00
CA ARG A 109 -10.88 6.65 9.99
C ARG A 109 -11.02 5.17 9.57
N PRO A 110 -11.33 4.26 10.51
CA PRO A 110 -11.24 2.81 10.29
C PRO A 110 -12.11 2.32 9.13
N SER A 111 -13.34 2.79 8.99
CA SER A 111 -14.24 2.36 7.90
C SER A 111 -13.67 2.67 6.51
N VAL A 112 -13.03 3.83 6.36
CA VAL A 112 -12.42 4.27 5.10
C VAL A 112 -11.10 3.53 4.85
N GLY A 113 -10.24 3.45 5.87
CA GLY A 113 -8.93 2.82 5.77
C GLY A 113 -9.01 1.32 5.51
N TRP A 114 -9.82 0.58 6.29
CA TRP A 114 -9.99 -0.87 6.10
C TRP A 114 -10.74 -1.19 4.80
N GLY A 115 -11.79 -0.44 4.48
CA GLY A 115 -12.53 -0.65 3.23
C GLY A 115 -11.66 -0.46 1.98
N ALA A 116 -10.82 0.57 1.97
CA ALA A 116 -9.88 0.80 0.88
C ALA A 116 -8.79 -0.28 0.79
N LEU A 117 -8.26 -0.73 1.94
CA LEU A 117 -7.24 -1.79 1.98
C LEU A 117 -7.78 -3.12 1.48
N LEU A 118 -8.96 -3.53 1.96
CA LEU A 118 -9.61 -4.78 1.53
C LEU A 118 -9.85 -4.79 0.02
N THR A 119 -10.33 -3.66 -0.54
CA THR A 119 -10.53 -3.54 -1.99
C THR A 119 -9.22 -3.76 -2.77
N GLU A 120 -8.07 -3.30 -2.27
CA GLU A 120 -6.79 -3.53 -2.93
C GLU A 120 -6.30 -4.97 -2.78
N LEU A 121 -6.56 -5.62 -1.64
CA LEU A 121 -6.22 -7.03 -1.42
C LEU A 121 -7.05 -7.95 -2.33
N GLU A 122 -8.35 -7.70 -2.45
CA GLU A 122 -9.25 -8.42 -3.36
C GLU A 122 -8.77 -8.28 -4.81
N ALA A 123 -8.45 -7.05 -5.25
CA ALA A 123 -7.92 -6.82 -6.59
C ALA A 123 -6.58 -7.54 -6.85
N ALA A 124 -5.70 -7.58 -5.84
CA ALA A 124 -4.43 -8.30 -5.94
C ALA A 124 -4.63 -9.83 -5.97
N GLN A 125 -5.61 -10.34 -5.23
CA GLN A 125 -5.99 -11.75 -5.27
C GLN A 125 -6.52 -12.14 -6.65
N ASP A 126 -7.42 -11.34 -7.22
CA ASP A 126 -7.98 -11.57 -8.55
C ASP A 126 -6.89 -11.56 -9.64
N GLU A 127 -5.93 -10.63 -9.56
CA GLU A 127 -4.77 -10.56 -10.45
C GLU A 127 -3.95 -11.87 -10.38
N LEU A 128 -3.60 -12.32 -9.18
CA LEU A 128 -2.82 -13.55 -8.96
C LEU A 128 -3.54 -14.83 -9.44
N VAL A 129 -4.85 -14.92 -9.23
CA VAL A 129 -5.65 -16.06 -9.71
C VAL A 129 -5.74 -16.04 -11.24
N SER A 130 -5.90 -14.86 -11.85
CA SER A 130 -6.00 -14.72 -13.31
C SER A 130 -4.68 -15.03 -14.04
N GLU A 131 -3.54 -14.76 -13.40
CA GLU A 131 -2.21 -15.04 -13.94
C GLU A 131 -1.78 -16.51 -13.77
N GLY A 132 -2.63 -17.35 -13.17
CA GLY A 132 -2.37 -18.79 -13.01
C GLY A 132 -1.35 -19.15 -11.92
N VAL A 133 -0.85 -18.17 -11.18
CA VAL A 133 0.23 -18.35 -10.16
C VAL A 133 -0.20 -19.27 -9.02
N VAL A 134 -1.51 -19.36 -8.73
CA VAL A 134 -2.04 -20.23 -7.67
C VAL A 134 -2.32 -21.66 -8.15
N GLY A 135 -2.44 -21.90 -9.46
CA GLY A 135 -2.66 -23.23 -10.03
C GLY A 135 -1.42 -24.12 -10.05
N GLU A 136 -0.23 -23.51 -10.18
CA GLU A 136 1.05 -24.23 -10.24
C GLU A 136 1.55 -24.67 -8.85
N VAL A 137 1.22 -23.92 -7.79
CA VAL A 137 1.69 -24.24 -6.42
C VAL A 137 0.93 -25.43 -5.82
N ILE A 138 -0.33 -25.66 -6.19
CA ILE A 138 -1.10 -26.83 -5.72
C ILE A 138 -0.72 -28.09 -6.51
N ALA A 139 -0.40 -27.96 -7.81
CA ALA A 139 -0.04 -29.10 -8.64
C ALA A 139 1.34 -29.70 -8.30
N ALA A 140 2.25 -28.92 -7.72
CA ALA A 140 3.59 -29.40 -7.34
C ALA A 140 3.58 -30.34 -6.12
N ASP A 141 2.55 -30.30 -5.27
CA ASP A 141 2.40 -31.24 -4.14
C ASP A 141 1.72 -32.56 -4.55
N ASP A 142 0.97 -32.58 -5.65
CA ASP A 142 0.28 -33.80 -6.12
C ASP A 142 1.18 -34.69 -7.02
N GLU A 143 2.23 -34.15 -7.65
CA GLU A 143 3.12 -34.95 -8.52
C GLU A 143 4.19 -35.77 -7.75
N GLU A 144 4.53 -35.41 -6.51
CA GLU A 144 5.44 -36.24 -5.68
C GLU A 144 4.73 -37.41 -4.98
N ALA A 145 3.40 -37.39 -4.87
CA ALA A 145 2.64 -38.46 -4.21
C ALA A 145 2.48 -39.73 -5.05
N GLU A 146 2.70 -39.69 -6.38
CA GLU A 146 2.41 -40.82 -7.26
C GLU A 146 3.62 -41.70 -7.64
N LYS A 147 4.83 -41.44 -7.10
CA LYS A 147 6.04 -42.24 -7.39
C LYS A 147 6.72 -42.94 -6.19
N GLY A 148 6.10 -42.95 -5.02
CA GLY A 148 6.65 -43.56 -3.80
C GLY A 148 6.15 -44.98 -3.49
N GLY A 149 6.12 -45.89 -4.48
CA GLY A 149 5.76 -47.28 -4.25
C GLY A 149 6.91 -48.12 -3.69
N ALA A 150 6.69 -48.69 -2.50
CA ALA A 150 7.33 -49.87 -1.90
C ALA A 150 8.84 -49.81 -1.59
N GLY A 151 9.20 -49.82 -0.29
CA GLY A 151 10.57 -50.07 0.15
C GLY A 151 10.73 -50.14 1.67
N GLU A 152 10.63 -51.37 2.20
CA GLU A 152 11.38 -51.92 3.35
C GLU A 152 11.51 -51.11 4.66
N ILE A 153 10.85 -51.61 5.71
CA ILE A 153 11.05 -51.20 7.11
C ILE A 153 12.38 -51.80 7.59
N GLY A 154 13.47 -51.08 7.42
CA GLY A 154 14.77 -51.43 8.01
C GLY A 154 14.88 -50.91 9.44
N GLU A 155 14.96 -51.84 10.41
CA GLU A 155 15.31 -51.56 11.81
C GLU A 155 16.65 -50.82 11.89
N GLY A 156 16.60 -49.53 12.27
CA GLY A 156 17.77 -48.66 12.44
C GLY A 156 17.88 -48.15 13.87
N ARG A 157 18.83 -48.70 14.61
CA ARG A 157 19.22 -48.45 15.99
C ARG A 157 19.58 -46.96 16.23
N ILE A 158 18.96 -46.32 17.23
CA ILE A 158 19.31 -44.97 17.69
C ILE A 158 20.45 -45.09 18.71
N GLU A 159 21.64 -44.61 18.37
CA GLU A 159 22.70 -44.33 19.35
C GLU A 159 22.66 -42.84 19.75
N LEU A 160 22.39 -42.61 21.03
CA LEU A 160 22.46 -41.32 21.71
C LEU A 160 23.94 -40.97 21.94
N ILE A 161 24.43 -39.91 21.31
CA ILE A 161 25.71 -39.29 21.71
C ILE A 161 25.38 -38.16 22.68
N GLY A 162 25.74 -38.35 23.94
CA GLY A 162 25.74 -37.34 25.00
C GLY A 162 27.10 -36.63 25.09
N ASP A 163 26.99 -35.34 25.41
CA ASP A 163 27.92 -34.35 25.98
C ASP A 163 29.42 -34.68 26.17
N THR A 164 30.23 -33.75 25.67
CA THR A 164 31.36 -33.16 26.42
C THR A 164 31.42 -31.66 26.16
#